data_AF-A0A944PGG8-F1
#
_entry.id   AF-A0A944PGG8-F1
#
_cell.length_a   1.000
_cell.length_b   1.000
_cell.length_c   1.000
_cell.angle_alpha   90.00
_cell.angle_beta   90.00
_cell.angle_gamma   90.00
#
_symmetry.space_group_name_H-M   'P 1'
#
loop_
_entity.id
_entity.type
_entity.pdbx_description
1 polymer ?
#
loop_
_entity_poly.entity_id
_entity_poly.type
_entity_poly.pdbx_seq_one_letter_code
_entity_poly.pdbx_strand_id
1 'polypeptide(L)' 'MRTFLLLIAYYLVVTPIGLLSRLVDDPLARRWNRRADTYWNATAPSPAR' A
#
# COMPACT_ATOMS: atom_id res chain seq x y z
N MET A 1 26.74 6.88 8.70
CA MET A 1 25.99 8.07 8.25
C MET A 1 25.01 7.78 7.11
N ARG A 2 25.37 7.00 6.07
CA ARG A 2 24.44 6.63 4.98
C ARG A 2 23.07 6.12 5.45
N THR A 3 23.05 5.20 6.40
CA THR A 3 21.82 4.63 6.96
C THR A 3 20.93 5.69 7.61
N PHE A 4 21.52 6.67 8.29
CA PHE A 4 20.78 7.77 8.90
C PHE A 4 20.16 8.71 7.86
N LEU A 5 20.90 9.01 6.78
CA LEU A 5 20.36 9.79 5.67
C LEU A 5 19.18 9.08 4.99
N LEU A 6 19.29 7.77 4.79
CA LEU A 6 18.20 6.95 4.25
C LEU A 6 16.99 6.90 5.19
N LEU A 7 17.22 6.77 6.50
CA LEU A 7 16.15 6.82 7.51
C LEU A 7 15.39 8.15 7.41
N ILE A 8 16.12 9.26 7.41
CA ILE A 8 15.53 10.60 7.34
C ILE A 8 14.74 10.78 6.04
N ALA A 9 15.33 10.40 4.89
CA ALA A 9 14.65 10.50 3.60
C ALA A 9 13.39 9.62 3.55
N TYR A 10 13.45 8.39 4.06
CA TYR A 10 12.31 7.48 4.12
C TYR A 10 11.19 8.04 5.01
N TYR A 11 11.57 8.57 6.17
CA TYR A 11 10.60 9.09 7.13
C TYR A 11 9.96 10.41 6.67
N LEU A 12 10.74 11.32 6.08
CA LEU A 12 10.26 12.66 5.71
C LEU A 12 9.72 12.76 4.29
N VAL A 13 10.06 11.83 3.39
CA VAL A 13 9.60 11.90 1.99
C VAL A 13 8.68 10.73 1.68
N VAL A 14 9.18 9.49 1.83
CA VAL A 14 8.45 8.30 1.41
C VAL A 14 7.18 8.10 2.26
N THR A 15 7.29 8.27 3.57
CA THR A 15 6.16 8.08 4.50
C THR A 15 5.01 9.07 4.27
N PRO A 16 5.21 10.40 4.21
CA PRO A 16 4.12 11.33 3.94
C PRO A 16 3.54 11.17 2.53
N ILE A 17 4.36 10.86 1.51
CA ILE A 17 3.84 10.54 0.17
C ILE A 17 2.89 9.34 0.26
N GLY A 18 3.29 8.25 0.94
CA GLY A 18 2.43 7.07 1.11
C GLY A 18 1.13 7.38 1.87
N LEU A 19 1.19 8.25 2.89
CA LEU A 19 0.01 8.70 3.63
C LEU A 19 -0.93 9.56 2.77
N LEU A 20 -0.38 10.49 1.98
CA LEU A 20 -1.13 11.30 1.03
C LEU A 20 -1.76 10.43 -0.07
N SER A 21 -1.00 9.48 -0.63
CA SER A 21 -1.53 8.51 -1.59
C SER A 21 -2.70 7.74 -0.99
N ARG A 22 -2.55 7.22 0.24
CA ARG A 22 -3.65 6.54 0.94
C ARG A 22 -4.90 7.42 1.14
N LEU A 23 -4.71 8.72 1.33
CA LEU A 23 -5.82 9.66 1.51
C LEU A 23 -6.57 9.94 0.20
N VAL A 24 -5.85 10.03 -0.93
CA VAL A 24 -6.43 10.35 -2.23
C VAL A 24 -7.01 9.11 -2.90
N ASP A 25 -6.24 8.03 -2.97
CA ASP A 25 -6.63 6.78 -3.62
C ASP A 25 -5.81 5.64 -3.01
N ASP A 26 -6.42 4.80 -2.15
CA ASP A 26 -5.70 3.77 -1.41
C ASP A 26 -5.19 2.68 -2.37
N PRO A 27 -3.89 2.69 -2.73
CA PRO A 27 -3.38 1.85 -3.80
C PRO A 27 -3.33 0.37 -3.40
N LEU A 28 -3.39 0.09 -2.10
CA LEU A 28 -3.44 -1.28 -1.59
C LEU A 28 -4.88 -1.78 -1.44
N ALA A 29 -5.88 -0.98 -1.84
CA ALA A 29 -7.30 -1.29 -1.74
C ALA A 29 -7.67 -1.86 -0.35
N ARG A 30 -7.10 -1.33 0.73
CA ARG A 30 -7.28 -1.87 2.09
C ARG A 30 -8.67 -1.51 2.57
N ARG A 31 -9.65 -2.33 2.23
CA ARG A 31 -10.99 -2.23 2.79
C ARG A 31 -11.08 -3.05 4.06
N TRP A 32 -11.38 -2.40 5.18
CA TRP A 32 -11.81 -3.12 6.37
C TRP A 32 -13.17 -3.77 6.09
N ASN A 33 -13.15 -5.07 5.76
CA ASN A 33 -14.34 -5.86 5.51
C ASN A 33 -14.45 -6.96 6.57
N ARG A 34 -15.27 -6.72 7.59
CA ARG A 34 -15.51 -7.70 8.66
C ARG A 34 -16.12 -9.02 8.15
N ARG A 35 -16.71 -9.01 6.96
CA ARG A 35 -17.28 -10.19 6.29
C ARG A 35 -16.34 -10.81 5.26
N ALA A 36 -15.09 -10.37 5.18
CA ALA A 36 -14.12 -11.02 4.32
C ALA A 36 -13.68 -12.34 4.94
N ASP A 37 -13.89 -13.43 4.21
CA ASP A 37 -13.46 -14.76 4.65
C ASP A 37 -11.94 -14.93 4.54
N THR A 38 -11.29 -14.15 3.66
CA THR A 38 -9.84 -14.17 3.47
C THR A 38 -9.27 -12.78 3.26
N TYR A 39 -7.98 -12.62 3.58
CA TYR A 39 -7.23 -11.39 3.35
C TYR A 39 -6.92 -11.15 1.86
N TRP A 40 -6.92 -12.21 1.05
CA TRP A 40 -6.50 -12.14 -0.34
C TRP A 40 -7.65 -11.65 -1.24
N ASN A 41 -7.35 -10.66 -2.07
CA ASN A 41 -8.27 -10.25 -3.12
C ASN A 41 -8.25 -11.29 -4.26
N ALA A 42 -9.42 -11.75 -4.69
CA ALA A 42 -9.53 -12.62 -5.84
C ALA A 42 -8.97 -11.91 -7.07
N THR A 43 -7.94 -12.48 -7.68
CA THR A 43 -7.43 -11.98 -8.96
C THR A 43 -8.45 -12.29 -10.04
N ALA A 44 -8.73 -11.35 -10.95
CA ALA A 44 -9.60 -11.62 -12.09
C ALA A 44 -9.08 -12.86 -12.84
N PRO A 45 -9.97 -13.79 -13.25
CA PRO A 45 -9.55 -14.96 -13.98
C PRO A 45 -8.79 -14.52 -15.24
N SER A 46 -7.53 -14.98 -15.39
CA SER A 46 -6.79 -14.76 -16.63
C SER A 46 -7.58 -15.39 -17.77
N PRO A 47 -7.84 -14.66 -18.88
CA PRO A 47 -8.49 -15.26 -20.03
C PRO A 47 -7.60 -16.43 -20.48
N ALA A 48 -8.19 -17.62 -20.59
CA ALA A 48 -7.51 -18.79 -21.12
C ALA A 48 -7.04 -18.45 -22.54
N ARG A 49 -5.73 -18.60 -22.77
CA ARG A 49 -5.12 -18.42 -24.08
C ARG A 49 -5.40 -19.62 -24.97
#